data_AF-A0A2U1QJP1-F1
#
_entry.id   AF-A0A2U1QJP1-F1
#
_cell.length_a   1.000
_cell.length_b   1.000
_cell.length_c   1.000
_cell.angle_alpha   90.00
_cell.angle_beta   90.00
_cell.angle_gamma   90.00
#
_symmetry.space_group_name_H-M   'P 1'
#
loop_
_entity.id
_entity.type
_entity.pdbx_description
1 polymer ?
#
loop_
_entity_poly.entity_id
_entity_poly.type
_entity_poly.pdbx_seq_one_letter_code
_entity_poly.pdbx_strand_id
1 'polypeptide(L)'
;MTSSQKGQAWMNEVLNGNPIGCVNAFRIHSNVFMKLCGELEAKYGLKSSDRISVVENLGIFVYTLALGVSNRNVGERFQRSGETISRAFHDVLEAITARGNSCRGLARDIIWPKDPTFQSTPHQILNDTRYMPYFKFVKYDNSDKSYSSPYTPNPLSS
;
A
#
# COMPACT_ATOMS: atom_id res chain seq x y z
N MET A 1 9.39 28.15 -18.64
CA MET A 1 8.30 27.35 -19.24
C MET A 1 8.48 25.90 -18.78
N THR A 2 7.71 25.43 -17.81
CA THR A 2 7.75 24.04 -17.33
C THR A 2 6.82 23.20 -18.19
N SER A 3 7.37 22.21 -18.89
CA SER A 3 6.64 21.40 -19.88
C SER A 3 5.72 20.39 -19.20
N SER A 4 4.53 20.83 -18.78
CA SER A 4 3.50 19.96 -18.21
C SER A 4 3.23 18.72 -19.08
N GLN A 5 3.38 18.84 -20.41
CA GLN A 5 3.09 17.75 -21.33
C GLN A 5 4.12 16.61 -21.36
N LYS A 6 5.37 16.79 -20.88
CA LYS A 6 6.42 15.75 -21.05
C LYS A 6 6.17 14.50 -20.19
N GLY A 7 5.83 14.68 -18.92
CA GLY A 7 5.53 13.55 -18.03
C GLY A 7 4.29 12.79 -18.49
N GLN A 8 3.23 13.50 -18.89
CA GLN A 8 2.00 12.87 -19.41
C GLN A 8 2.22 12.17 -20.77
N ALA A 9 3.02 12.75 -21.67
CA ALA A 9 3.37 12.10 -22.94
C ALA A 9 4.15 10.79 -22.71
N TRP A 10 5.11 10.80 -21.78
CA TRP A 10 5.83 9.59 -21.40
C TRP A 10 4.91 8.53 -20.78
N MET A 11 3.98 8.92 -19.90
CA MET A 11 2.98 8.00 -19.38
C MET A 11 2.16 7.35 -20.51
N ASN A 12 1.72 8.13 -21.49
CA ASN A 12 0.98 7.60 -22.64
C ASN A 12 1.84 6.63 -23.47
N GLU A 13 3.13 6.92 -23.66
CA GLU A 13 4.05 6.04 -24.38
C GLU A 13 4.24 4.71 -23.65
N VAL A 14 4.46 4.73 -22.34
CA VAL A 14 4.69 3.51 -21.56
C VAL A 14 3.41 2.68 -21.40
N LEU A 15 2.25 3.32 -21.27
CA LEU A 15 0.97 2.64 -21.06
C LEU A 15 0.38 2.08 -22.36
N ASN A 16 0.53 2.79 -23.48
CA ASN A 16 0.02 2.36 -24.79
C ASN A 16 1.06 1.68 -25.69
N GLY A 17 2.34 1.71 -25.28
CA GLY A 17 3.43 1.07 -25.99
C GLY A 17 3.56 -0.42 -25.68
N ASN A 18 4.79 -0.92 -25.65
CA ASN A 18 5.06 -2.33 -25.38
C ASN A 18 4.64 -2.70 -23.94
N PRO A 19 3.84 -3.76 -23.72
CA PRO A 19 3.46 -4.23 -22.39
C PRO A 19 4.64 -4.46 -21.43
N ILE A 20 5.78 -4.86 -21.97
CA ILE A 20 7.03 -5.07 -21.22
C ILE A 20 7.56 -3.75 -20.66
N GLY A 21 7.39 -2.64 -21.38
CA GLY A 21 7.79 -1.31 -20.93
C GLY A 21 7.05 -0.88 -19.67
N CYS A 22 5.74 -1.12 -19.62
CA CYS A 22 4.92 -0.85 -18.45
C CYS A 22 5.33 -1.69 -17.24
N VAL A 23 5.56 -3.00 -17.42
CA VAL A 23 6.02 -3.89 -16.34
C VAL A 23 7.44 -3.51 -15.88
N ASN A 24 8.30 -3.06 -16.79
CA ASN A 24 9.64 -2.62 -16.45
C ASN A 24 9.65 -1.32 -15.64
N ALA A 25 8.78 -0.37 -15.98
CA ALA A 25 8.71 0.93 -15.32
C ALA A 25 7.91 0.89 -14.00
N PHE A 26 6.81 0.14 -13.97
CA PHE A 26 5.83 0.18 -12.88
C PHE A 26 5.66 -1.14 -12.12
N ARG A 27 6.25 -2.24 -12.59
CA ARG A 27 6.04 -3.61 -12.05
C ARG A 27 4.59 -4.06 -12.07
N ILE A 28 3.75 -3.40 -12.87
CA ILE A 28 2.31 -3.66 -13.02
C ILE A 28 1.97 -3.62 -14.52
N HIS A 29 1.04 -4.46 -14.95
CA HIS A 29 0.51 -4.43 -16.32
C HIS A 29 -0.34 -3.18 -16.57
N SER A 30 -0.32 -2.66 -17.80
CA SER A 30 -1.00 -1.40 -18.15
C SER A 30 -2.50 -1.42 -17.87
N ASN A 31 -3.17 -2.55 -18.10
CA ASN A 31 -4.59 -2.74 -17.80
C ASN A 31 -4.89 -2.62 -16.29
N VAL A 32 -4.06 -3.23 -15.43
CA VAL A 32 -4.19 -3.17 -13.97
C VAL A 32 -3.90 -1.75 -13.48
N PHE A 33 -2.89 -1.10 -14.06
CA PHE A 33 -2.56 0.29 -13.75
C PHE A 33 -3.75 1.23 -14.04
N MET A 34 -4.35 1.14 -15.24
CA MET A 34 -5.50 1.97 -15.60
C MET A 34 -6.73 1.67 -14.73
N LYS A 35 -6.96 0.40 -14.38
CA LYS A 35 -8.03 0.04 -13.44
C LYS A 35 -7.80 0.64 -12.06
N LEU A 36 -6.56 0.63 -11.57
CA LEU A 36 -6.20 1.25 -10.29
C LEU A 36 -6.39 2.77 -10.32
N CYS A 37 -6.02 3.45 -11.40
CA CYS A 37 -6.32 4.88 -11.59
C CYS A 37 -7.82 5.16 -11.44
N GLY A 38 -8.66 4.42 -12.17
CA GLY A 38 -10.11 4.63 -12.15
C GLY A 38 -10.74 4.35 -10.78
N GLU A 39 -10.28 3.30 -10.08
CA GLU A 39 -10.73 3.01 -8.71
C GLU A 39 -10.33 4.12 -7.73
N LEU A 40 -9.06 4.59 -7.78
CA LEU A 40 -8.56 5.66 -6.92
C LEU A 40 -9.27 6.99 -7.14
N GLU A 41 -9.59 7.32 -8.39
CA GLU A 41 -10.34 8.52 -8.76
C GLU A 41 -11.81 8.42 -8.31
N ALA A 42 -12.47 7.28 -8.56
CA ALA A 42 -13.89 7.14 -8.31
C ALA A 42 -14.25 6.99 -6.83
N LYS A 43 -13.44 6.26 -6.05
CA LYS A 43 -13.80 5.84 -4.68
C LYS A 43 -12.91 6.42 -3.59
N TYR A 44 -11.66 6.77 -3.92
CA TYR A 44 -10.64 7.11 -2.93
C TYR A 44 -10.21 8.58 -2.98
N GLY A 45 -10.87 9.40 -3.81
CA GLY A 45 -10.73 10.85 -3.81
C GLY A 45 -9.45 11.37 -4.49
N LEU A 46 -8.75 10.54 -5.27
CA LEU A 46 -7.59 10.97 -6.02
C LEU A 46 -8.02 11.89 -7.16
N LYS A 47 -7.71 13.19 -7.07
CA LYS A 47 -8.10 14.19 -8.06
C LYS A 47 -6.93 14.60 -8.94
N SER A 48 -7.23 14.92 -10.19
CA SER A 48 -6.30 15.67 -11.03
C SER A 48 -6.15 17.10 -10.52
N SER A 49 -4.95 17.63 -10.61
CA SER A 49 -4.66 19.05 -10.44
C SER A 49 -4.49 19.70 -11.82
N ASP A 50 -4.57 21.03 -11.91
CA ASP A 50 -4.36 21.80 -13.16
C ASP A 50 -3.03 21.46 -13.86
N ARG A 51 -2.06 20.95 -13.09
CA ARG A 51 -0.72 20.62 -13.58
C ARG A 51 -0.42 19.12 -13.67
N ILE A 52 -1.24 18.26 -13.04
CA ILE A 52 -1.02 16.81 -12.98
C ILE A 52 -2.33 16.05 -13.17
N SER A 53 -2.33 15.12 -14.13
CA SER A 53 -3.39 14.12 -14.27
C SER A 53 -3.30 13.03 -13.20
N VAL A 54 -4.43 12.39 -12.88
CA VAL A 54 -4.48 11.23 -11.96
C VAL A 54 -3.50 10.13 -12.39
N VAL A 55 -3.44 9.87 -13.70
CA VAL A 55 -2.54 8.88 -14.32
C VAL A 55 -1.08 9.19 -13.99
N GLU A 56 -0.68 10.46 -14.11
CA GLU A 56 0.69 10.88 -13.82
C GLU A 56 0.98 10.89 -12.32
N ASN A 57 0.02 11.28 -11.47
CA ASN A 57 0.13 11.17 -10.01
C ASN A 57 0.43 9.72 -9.59
N LEU A 58 -0.41 8.78 -10.05
CA LEU A 58 -0.20 7.35 -9.77
C LEU A 58 1.11 6.86 -10.40
N GLY A 59 1.44 7.32 -11.60
CA GLY A 59 2.67 6.97 -12.31
C GLY A 59 3.91 7.35 -11.52
N ILE A 60 3.95 8.56 -10.96
CA ILE A 60 5.03 9.05 -10.09
C ILE A 60 5.16 8.14 -8.87
N PHE A 61 4.05 7.85 -8.19
CA PHE A 61 4.04 7.01 -6.99
C PHE A 61 4.56 5.60 -7.28
N VAL A 62 3.98 4.93 -8.26
CA VAL A 62 4.33 3.55 -8.62
C VAL A 62 5.76 3.46 -9.14
N TYR A 63 6.20 4.40 -9.99
CA TYR A 63 7.57 4.42 -10.50
C TYR A 63 8.61 4.60 -9.39
N THR A 64 8.31 5.46 -8.41
CA THR A 64 9.17 5.68 -7.23
C THR A 64 9.33 4.39 -6.42
N LEU A 65 8.23 3.69 -6.16
CA LEU A 65 8.24 2.44 -5.38
C LEU A 65 8.82 1.25 -6.17
N ALA A 66 8.49 1.14 -7.45
CA ALA A 66 8.89 0.04 -8.32
C ALA A 66 10.41 -0.02 -8.54
N LEU A 67 11.06 1.14 -8.59
CA LEU A 67 12.49 1.26 -8.90
C LEU A 67 13.31 1.78 -7.71
N GLY A 68 12.68 2.21 -6.61
CA GLY A 68 13.37 2.77 -5.45
C GLY A 68 14.18 4.02 -5.77
N VAL A 69 13.71 4.84 -6.71
CA VAL A 69 14.45 5.99 -7.24
C VAL A 69 14.25 7.25 -6.39
N SER A 70 15.25 8.13 -6.37
CA SER A 70 15.17 9.40 -5.63
C SER A 70 14.19 10.38 -6.25
N ASN A 71 13.62 11.29 -5.45
CA ASN A 71 12.75 12.38 -5.94
C ASN A 71 13.39 13.21 -7.06
N ARG A 72 14.72 13.37 -7.05
CA ARG A 72 15.45 14.09 -8.10
C ARG A 72 15.37 13.35 -9.44
N ASN A 73 15.62 12.05 -9.44
CA ASN A 73 15.59 11.23 -10.65
C ASN A 73 14.16 11.14 -11.22
N VAL A 74 13.15 11.07 -10.34
CA VAL A 74 11.74 11.11 -10.74
C VAL A 74 11.40 12.48 -11.33
N GLY A 75 11.82 13.56 -10.69
CA GLY A 75 11.64 14.92 -11.20
C GLY A 75 12.28 15.13 -12.57
N GLU A 76 13.46 14.55 -12.80
CA GLU A 76 14.12 14.56 -14.11
C GLU A 76 13.37 13.75 -15.16
N ARG A 77 12.85 12.56 -14.82
CA ARG A 77 12.06 11.74 -15.75
C ARG A 77 10.75 12.42 -16.16
N PHE A 78 9.98 12.88 -15.17
CA PHE A 78 8.65 13.47 -15.40
C PHE A 78 8.73 14.97 -15.74
N GLN A 79 9.92 15.57 -15.66
CA GLN A 79 10.18 16.99 -15.90
C GLN A 79 9.35 17.88 -14.96
N ARG A 80 9.30 17.50 -13.69
CA ARG A 80 8.56 18.18 -12.61
C ARG A 80 9.49 18.58 -11.47
N SER A 81 9.09 19.61 -10.73
CA SER A 81 9.84 20.03 -9.55
C SER A 81 9.76 18.95 -8.47
N GLY A 82 10.77 18.88 -7.60
CA GLY A 82 10.76 17.95 -6.47
C GLY A 82 9.58 18.17 -5.52
N GLU A 83 9.13 19.41 -5.38
CA GLU A 83 7.90 19.74 -4.65
C GLU A 83 6.68 19.07 -5.28
N THR A 84 6.53 19.17 -6.60
CA THR A 84 5.43 18.54 -7.33
C THR A 84 5.47 17.02 -7.21
N ILE A 85 6.65 16.41 -7.33
CA ILE A 85 6.82 14.95 -7.12
C ILE A 85 6.43 14.57 -5.69
N SER A 86 6.86 15.33 -4.69
CA SER A 86 6.52 15.07 -3.30
C SER A 86 5.02 15.15 -3.07
N ARG A 87 4.35 16.21 -3.55
CA ARG A 87 2.89 16.36 -3.43
C ARG A 87 2.16 15.18 -4.09
N ALA A 88 2.52 14.87 -5.34
CA ALA A 88 1.96 13.74 -6.08
C ALA A 88 2.06 12.42 -5.32
N PHE A 89 3.24 12.15 -4.73
CA PHE A 89 3.46 10.95 -3.94
C PHE A 89 2.57 10.89 -2.69
N HIS A 90 2.43 12.00 -1.98
CA HIS A 90 1.62 12.07 -0.77
C HIS A 90 0.11 12.00 -1.06
N ASP A 91 -0.35 12.61 -2.14
CA ASP A 91 -1.77 12.57 -2.57
C ASP A 91 -2.21 11.12 -2.85
N VAL A 92 -1.38 10.35 -3.55
CA VAL A 92 -1.65 8.92 -3.81
C VAL A 92 -1.54 8.10 -2.54
N LEU A 93 -0.54 8.38 -1.69
CA LEU A 93 -0.39 7.69 -0.40
C LEU A 93 -1.60 7.91 0.51
N GLU A 94 -2.18 9.11 0.50
CA GLU A 94 -3.38 9.43 1.26
C GLU A 94 -4.60 8.66 0.73
N ALA A 95 -4.79 8.59 -0.59
CA ALA A 95 -5.86 7.79 -1.19
C ALA A 95 -5.75 6.28 -0.86
N ILE A 96 -4.52 5.76 -0.78
CA ILE A 96 -4.28 4.35 -0.45
C ILE A 96 -4.47 4.08 1.05
N THR A 97 -3.87 4.90 1.91
CA THR A 97 -3.80 4.62 3.35
C THR A 97 -4.97 5.20 4.15
N ALA A 98 -5.63 6.23 3.64
CA ALA A 98 -6.59 7.05 4.39
C ALA A 98 -6.08 7.46 5.77
N ARG A 99 -4.88 8.06 5.78
CA ARG A 99 -4.34 8.77 6.95
C ARG A 99 -5.20 10.00 7.30
N GLY A 100 -5.79 10.64 6.30
CA GLY A 100 -6.75 11.73 6.46
C GLY A 100 -8.15 11.24 6.82
N ASN A 101 -8.92 12.11 7.47
CA ASN A 101 -10.30 11.88 7.92
C ASN A 101 -11.36 11.95 6.79
N SER A 102 -10.97 12.21 5.53
CA SER A 102 -11.92 12.54 4.46
C SER A 102 -12.40 11.34 3.64
N CYS A 103 -11.68 10.21 3.56
CA CYS A 103 -12.09 9.03 2.78
C CYS A 103 -11.67 7.71 3.45
N ARG A 104 -12.41 6.61 3.22
CA ARG A 104 -11.93 5.24 3.49
C ARG A 104 -10.87 4.93 2.44
N GLY A 105 -9.69 4.46 2.84
CA GLY A 105 -8.56 4.24 1.92
C GLY A 105 -8.57 2.83 1.35
N LEU A 106 -8.01 2.67 0.14
CA LEU A 106 -7.96 1.39 -0.56
C LEU A 106 -7.43 0.24 0.32
N ALA A 107 -6.42 0.52 1.13
CA ALA A 107 -5.82 -0.47 2.02
C ALA A 107 -6.82 -1.01 3.06
N ARG A 108 -7.77 -0.21 3.55
CA ARG A 108 -8.78 -0.68 4.51
C ARG A 108 -9.82 -1.60 3.88
N ASP A 109 -10.07 -1.44 2.58
CA ASP A 109 -11.03 -2.27 1.86
C ASP A 109 -10.37 -3.57 1.36
N ILE A 110 -9.08 -3.54 1.03
CA ILE A 110 -8.33 -4.72 0.54
C ILE A 110 -7.72 -5.53 1.69
N ILE A 111 -7.06 -4.88 2.63
CA ILE A 111 -6.33 -5.53 3.75
C ILE A 111 -7.28 -5.66 4.94
N TRP A 112 -8.39 -6.39 4.72
CA TRP A 112 -9.40 -6.63 5.74
C TRP A 112 -9.36 -8.10 6.20
N PRO A 113 -9.28 -8.38 7.52
CA PRO A 113 -9.33 -9.74 8.01
C PRO A 113 -10.71 -10.36 7.73
N LYS A 114 -10.71 -11.61 7.24
CA LYS A 114 -11.95 -12.35 6.98
C LYS A 114 -12.80 -12.54 8.24
N ASP A 115 -12.15 -12.64 9.40
CA ASP A 115 -12.77 -12.58 10.72
C ASP A 115 -12.39 -11.25 11.41
N PRO A 116 -13.26 -10.23 11.36
CA PRO A 116 -13.00 -8.93 11.99
C PRO A 116 -12.95 -9.00 13.52
N THR A 117 -13.61 -10.02 14.07
CA THR A 117 -13.79 -10.20 15.50
C THR A 117 -12.66 -11.04 16.11
N PHE A 118 -11.83 -11.66 15.27
CA PHE A 118 -10.75 -12.57 15.65
C PHE A 118 -11.22 -13.62 16.67
N GLN A 119 -12.49 -14.05 16.57
CA GLN A 119 -13.12 -14.97 17.52
C GLN A 119 -12.60 -16.39 17.37
N SER A 120 -12.14 -16.76 16.17
CA SER A 120 -11.62 -18.09 15.88
C SER A 120 -10.16 -18.03 15.44
N THR A 121 -9.32 -18.88 16.07
CA THR A 121 -7.94 -19.09 15.60
C THR A 121 -7.96 -20.06 14.41
N PRO A 122 -7.42 -19.69 13.24
CA PRO A 122 -7.33 -20.60 12.10
C PRO A 122 -6.56 -21.88 12.44
N HIS A 123 -6.97 -23.01 11.88
CA HIS A 123 -6.37 -24.32 12.16
C HIS A 123 -4.85 -24.38 11.87
N GLN A 124 -4.37 -23.56 10.93
CA GLN A 124 -2.94 -23.45 10.59
C GLN A 124 -2.11 -22.90 11.76
N ILE A 125 -2.71 -22.04 12.58
CA ILE A 125 -2.08 -21.48 13.78
C ILE A 125 -2.33 -22.39 14.98
N LEU A 126 -3.50 -23.05 15.03
CA LEU A 126 -3.84 -23.98 16.11
C LEU A 126 -2.87 -25.18 16.22
N ASN A 127 -2.28 -25.59 15.10
CA ASN A 127 -1.38 -26.75 15.08
C ASN A 127 0.10 -26.36 15.19
N ASP A 128 0.45 -25.06 15.10
CA ASP A 128 1.84 -24.61 15.19
C ASP A 128 2.17 -24.14 16.62
N THR A 129 3.01 -24.91 17.30
CA THR A 129 3.45 -24.62 18.68
C THR A 129 4.26 -23.33 18.80
N ARG A 130 4.82 -22.80 17.70
CA ARG A 130 5.55 -21.53 17.69
C ARG A 130 4.62 -20.33 17.71
N TYR A 131 3.47 -20.43 17.03
CA TYR A 131 2.54 -19.31 16.87
C TYR A 131 1.40 -19.35 17.88
N MET A 132 0.90 -20.54 18.23
CA MET A 132 -0.20 -20.73 19.17
C MET A 132 -0.08 -19.93 20.50
N PRO A 133 1.09 -19.78 21.14
CA PRO A 133 1.21 -19.04 22.40
C PRO A 133 0.71 -17.59 22.31
N TYR A 134 0.81 -16.96 21.14
CA TYR A 134 0.36 -15.58 20.92
C TYR A 134 -1.16 -15.44 20.67
N PHE A 135 -1.88 -16.55 20.45
CA PHE A 135 -3.31 -16.58 20.13
C PHE A 135 -4.18 -17.16 21.27
N LYS A 136 -3.57 -17.59 22.38
CA LYS A 136 -4.30 -18.01 23.58
C LYS A 136 -4.71 -16.78 24.39
N PHE A 137 -5.97 -16.38 24.29
CA PHE A 137 -6.57 -15.42 25.22
C PHE A 137 -6.60 -16.06 26.62
N VAL A 138 -5.91 -15.45 27.59
CA VAL A 138 -6.15 -15.75 29.00
C VAL A 138 -7.59 -15.33 29.31
N LYS A 139 -8.50 -16.30 29.42
CA LYS A 139 -9.81 -16.02 30.02
C LYS A 139 -9.55 -15.70 31.48
N TYR A 140 -9.89 -14.48 31.90
CA TYR A 140 -9.90 -14.11 33.31
C TYR A 140 -11.03 -14.91 33.96
N ASP A 141 -10.69 -16.02 34.60
CA ASP A 141 -11.62 -16.70 35.49
C ASP A 141 -11.56 -15.96 36.83
N ASN A 142 -12.64 -15.23 37.15
CA ASN A 142 -12.75 -14.48 38.40
C ASN A 142 -12.94 -15.38 39.64
N SER A 143 -13.01 -16.71 39.48
CA SER A 143 -13.22 -17.64 40.58
C SER A 143 -11.93 -18.18 41.22
N ASP A 144 -10.79 -18.10 40.54
CA ASP A 144 -9.47 -18.45 41.11
C ASP A 144 -8.46 -17.33 40.83
N LYS A 145 -7.97 -16.67 41.89
CA LYS A 145 -6.92 -15.63 41.83
C LYS A 145 -5.54 -16.19 41.48
N SER A 146 -5.44 -17.13 40.55
CA SER A 146 -4.17 -17.71 40.11
C SER A 146 -3.85 -17.26 38.69
N TYR A 147 -2.84 -16.39 38.57
CA TYR A 147 -2.15 -16.15 37.31
C TYR A 147 -1.44 -17.44 36.89
N SER A 148 -1.96 -18.15 35.89
CA SER A 148 -1.20 -19.18 35.18
C SER A 148 -0.41 -18.52 34.06
N SER A 149 0.85 -18.19 34.33
CA SER A 149 1.78 -17.69 33.31
C SER A 149 2.11 -18.81 32.32
N PRO A 150 1.96 -18.60 30.99
CA PRO A 150 2.37 -19.58 29.98
C PRO A 150 3.90 -19.69 29.80
N TYR A 151 4.68 -18.90 30.54
CA TYR A 151 6.13 -18.96 30.53
C TYR A 151 6.65 -19.70 31.76
N THR A 152 6.64 -21.03 31.70
CA THR A 152 7.67 -21.81 32.40
C THR A 152 8.82 -22.00 31.41
N PRO A 153 10.01 -21.41 31.65
CA PRO A 153 11.18 -21.70 30.83
C PRO A 153 11.46 -23.20 30.92
N ASN A 154 11.56 -23.88 29.77
CA ASN A 154 12.07 -25.24 29.74
C ASN A 154 13.47 -25.23 30.38
N PRO A 155 13.74 -26.06 31.41
CA PRO A 155 15.10 -26.20 31.89
C PRO A 155 15.96 -26.76 30.75
N LEU A 156 17.06 -26.05 30.46
CA LEU A 156 18.05 -26.47 29.49
C LEU A 156 18.55 -27.88 29.87
N SER A 157 18.23 -28.88 29.04
CA SER A 157 18.80 -30.21 29.16
C SER A 157 20.30 -30.15 28.86
N SER A 158 21.12 -30.42 29.87
CA SER A 158 22.57 -30.69 29.72
C SER A 158 22.80 -32.14 29.32
#